data_AF-A0AAW8RJK7-F1
#
_entry.id   AF-A0AAW8RJK7-F1
#
_cell.length_a   1.000
_cell.length_b   1.000
_cell.length_c   1.000
_cell.angle_alpha   90.00
_cell.angle_beta   90.00
_cell.angle_gamma   90.00
#
_symmetry.space_group_name_H-M   'P 1'
#
loop_
_entity.id
_entity.type
_entity.pdbx_description
1 polymer ?
#
loop_
_entity_poly.entity_id
_entity_poly.type
_entity_poly.pdbx_seq_one_letter_code
_entity_poly.pdbx_strand_id
1 'polypeptide(L)'
;MINDERKKAVTQQLAALVEEALIAEVTLSPKPGLVDALDAGAHSDMDYALFLKSAKTLTPFFEEMAQIAWHHAIDQELRERIAEIGRKAEKAMLIAT
;
A
#
# COMPACT_ATOMS: atom_id res chain seq x y z
N MET A 1 8.90 -21.57 14.70
CA MET A 1 9.24 -20.50 15.68
C MET A 1 10.17 -19.45 15.09
N ILE A 2 11.49 -19.68 14.91
CA ILE A 2 12.40 -18.63 14.37
C ILE A 2 12.01 -18.15 12.96
N ASN A 3 11.53 -19.05 12.09
CA ASN A 3 11.11 -18.71 10.74
C ASN A 3 9.84 -17.84 10.69
N ASP A 4 8.90 -18.07 11.61
CA ASP A 4 7.62 -17.37 11.65
C ASP A 4 7.78 -15.94 12.18
N GLU A 5 8.64 -15.75 13.19
CA GLU A 5 9.00 -14.42 13.69
C GLU A 5 9.77 -13.62 12.64
N ARG A 6 10.72 -14.24 11.95
CA ARG A 6 11.45 -13.58 10.86
C ARG A 6 10.52 -13.19 9.72
N LYS A 7 9.64 -14.10 9.28
CA LYS A 7 8.64 -13.81 8.26
C LYS A 7 7.83 -12.59 8.66
N LYS A 8 7.22 -12.62 9.85
CA LYS A 8 6.40 -11.51 10.36
C LYS A 8 7.16 -10.18 10.40
N ALA A 9 8.37 -10.17 10.94
CA ALA A 9 9.17 -8.95 11.05
C ALA A 9 9.47 -8.35 9.66
N VAL A 10 9.87 -9.19 8.70
CA VAL A 10 10.19 -8.71 7.35
C VAL A 10 8.94 -8.24 6.60
N THR A 11 7.81 -8.95 6.71
CA THR A 11 6.58 -8.53 6.02
C THR A 11 6.02 -7.23 6.57
N GLN A 12 6.11 -7.02 7.90
CA GLN A 12 5.74 -5.76 8.54
C GLN A 12 6.65 -4.62 8.09
N GLN A 13 7.96 -4.88 8.01
CA GLN A 13 8.91 -3.89 7.53
C GLN A 13 8.66 -3.51 6.06
N LEU A 14 8.37 -4.48 5.20
CA LEU A 14 8.03 -4.22 3.80
C LEU A 14 6.75 -3.37 3.69
N ALA A 15 5.72 -3.67 4.47
CA ALA A 15 4.49 -2.87 4.49
C ALA A 15 4.75 -1.42 4.94
N ALA A 16 5.54 -1.23 5.99
CA ALA A 16 5.93 0.10 6.47
C ALA A 16 6.72 0.88 5.43
N LEU A 17 7.67 0.23 4.73
CA LEU A 17 8.43 0.87 3.65
C LEU A 17 7.54 1.29 2.47
N VAL A 18 6.49 0.53 2.16
CA VAL A 18 5.53 0.93 1.12
C VAL A 18 4.71 2.15 1.58
N GLU A 19 4.23 2.17 2.82
CA GLU A 19 3.55 3.35 3.38
C GLU A 19 4.46 4.58 3.36
N GLU A 20 5.71 4.45 3.82
CA GLU A 20 6.71 5.52 3.79
C GLU A 20 6.97 6.02 2.38
N ALA A 21 7.07 5.13 1.39
CA ALA A 21 7.25 5.50 -0.01
C ALA A 21 6.05 6.27 -0.57
N LEU A 22 4.82 5.87 -0.24
CA LEU A 22 3.60 6.59 -0.64
C LEU A 22 3.52 7.97 0.03
N ILE A 23 3.88 8.08 1.30
CA ILE A 23 3.93 9.37 2.00
C ILE A 23 5.02 10.26 1.41
N ALA A 24 6.21 9.71 1.11
CA ALA A 24 7.28 10.45 0.45
C ALA A 24 6.86 10.96 -0.94
N GLU A 25 6.08 10.16 -1.68
CA GLU A 25 5.57 10.52 -3.01
C GLU A 25 4.60 11.71 -2.95
N VAL A 26 3.67 11.75 -1.99
CA VAL A 26 2.68 12.82 -1.89
C VAL A 26 3.22 14.07 -1.18
N THR A 27 4.30 13.93 -0.39
CA THR A 27 4.97 15.06 0.26
C THR A 27 6.01 15.74 -0.62
N LEU A 28 6.41 15.11 -1.73
CA LEU A 28 7.33 15.70 -2.68
C LEU A 28 6.61 16.77 -3.51
N SER A 29 6.95 18.04 -3.28
CA SER A 29 6.38 19.18 -4.02
C SER A 29 7.46 20.03 -4.71
N PRO A 30 7.16 20.66 -5.87
CA PRO A 30 5.90 20.59 -6.61
C PRO A 30 5.79 19.34 -7.50
N LYS A 31 4.58 18.81 -7.71
CA LYS A 31 4.27 17.78 -8.72
C LYS A 31 3.19 18.24 -9.70
N PRO A 32 3.57 18.88 -10.83
CA PRO A 32 2.62 19.43 -11.79
C PRO A 32 1.57 18.42 -12.25
N GLY A 33 0.29 18.73 -11.98
CA GLY A 33 -0.86 17.93 -12.40
C GLY A 33 -1.19 16.72 -11.51
N LEU A 34 -0.34 16.40 -10.52
CA LEU A 34 -0.58 15.31 -9.56
C LEU A 34 -0.90 15.91 -8.18
N VAL A 35 -1.48 15.09 -7.30
CA VAL A 35 -1.66 15.45 -5.89
C VAL A 35 -0.30 15.56 -5.20
N ASP A 36 -0.08 16.64 -4.46
CA ASP A 36 1.07 16.82 -3.60
C ASP A 36 0.72 17.60 -2.32
N ALA A 37 1.72 18.08 -1.57
CA ALA A 37 1.50 18.81 -0.32
C ALA A 37 1.03 20.27 -0.52
N LEU A 38 1.13 20.83 -1.73
CA LEU A 38 0.73 22.19 -2.04
C LEU A 38 -0.71 22.23 -2.57
N ASP A 39 -1.08 21.31 -3.46
CA ASP A 39 -2.42 21.25 -4.04
C ASP A 39 -2.82 19.85 -4.55
N ALA A 40 -4.08 19.74 -5.00
CA ALA A 40 -4.64 18.52 -5.57
C ALA A 40 -4.26 18.30 -7.06
N GLY A 41 -3.43 19.17 -7.65
CA GLY A 41 -3.13 19.15 -9.07
C GLY A 41 -4.39 19.27 -9.93
N ALA A 42 -4.55 18.34 -10.88
CA ALA A 42 -5.73 18.26 -11.74
C ALA A 42 -6.88 17.42 -11.13
N HIS A 43 -6.72 16.91 -9.91
CA HIS A 43 -7.68 15.99 -9.30
C HIS A 43 -8.80 16.74 -8.58
N SER A 44 -10.04 16.28 -8.77
CA SER A 44 -11.22 16.75 -8.03
C SER A 44 -11.69 15.74 -6.97
N ASP A 45 -11.18 14.51 -7.05
CA ASP A 45 -11.58 13.34 -6.27
C ASP A 45 -10.50 12.89 -5.28
N MET A 46 -9.36 13.58 -5.22
CA MET A 46 -8.27 13.27 -4.31
C MET A 46 -7.53 14.53 -3.88
N ASP A 47 -7.16 14.59 -2.60
CA ASP A 47 -6.30 15.61 -2.03
C ASP A 47 -5.21 14.97 -1.15
N TYR A 48 -4.29 15.79 -0.65
CA TYR A 48 -3.19 15.35 0.22
C TYR A 48 -3.67 14.53 1.43
N ALA A 49 -4.74 14.96 2.10
CA ALA A 49 -5.24 14.30 3.30
C ALA A 49 -5.86 12.93 2.97
N LEU A 50 -6.62 12.85 1.88
CA LEU A 50 -7.21 11.62 1.37
C LEU A 50 -6.14 10.63 0.90
N PHE A 51 -5.07 11.11 0.27
CA PHE A 51 -3.94 10.28 -0.13
C PHE A 51 -3.24 9.66 1.09
N LEU A 52 -2.94 10.46 2.12
CA LEU A 52 -2.35 9.95 3.36
C LEU A 52 -3.25 8.90 4.04
N LYS A 53 -4.57 9.12 4.02
CA LYS A 53 -5.55 8.16 4.55
C LYS A 53 -5.57 6.87 3.72
N SER A 54 -5.45 6.99 2.41
CA SER A 54 -5.35 5.85 1.48
C SER A 54 -4.11 5.01 1.78
N ALA A 55 -2.94 5.63 1.85
CA ALA A 55 -1.67 4.95 2.13
C ALA A 55 -1.74 4.11 3.41
N LYS A 56 -2.22 4.71 4.51
CA LYS A 56 -2.41 4.02 5.80
C LYS A 56 -3.42 2.89 5.75
N THR A 57 -4.50 3.06 4.99
CA THR A 57 -5.55 2.03 4.85
C THR A 57 -5.04 0.81 4.09
N LEU A 58 -4.11 1.01 3.14
CA LEU A 58 -3.53 -0.04 2.33
C LEU A 58 -2.40 -0.83 3.04
N THR A 59 -1.72 -0.23 4.02
CA THR A 59 -0.60 -0.84 4.77
C THR A 59 -0.82 -2.30 5.21
N PRO A 60 -1.92 -2.66 5.91
CA PRO A 60 -2.13 -4.05 6.34
C PRO A 60 -2.24 -5.04 5.16
N PHE A 61 -2.72 -4.59 4.00
CA PHE A 61 -2.82 -5.43 2.81
C PHE A 61 -1.47 -5.64 2.12
N PHE A 62 -0.56 -4.65 2.16
CA PHE A 62 0.81 -4.85 1.72
C PHE A 62 1.54 -5.89 2.59
N GLU A 63 1.28 -5.90 3.90
CA GLU A 63 1.79 -6.94 4.78
C GLU A 63 1.23 -8.32 4.38
N GLU A 64 -0.09 -8.43 4.15
CA GLU A 64 -0.73 -9.68 3.74
C GLU A 64 -0.16 -10.21 2.40
N MET A 65 0.05 -9.33 1.42
CA MET A 65 0.70 -9.68 0.16
C MET A 65 2.14 -10.19 0.38
N ALA A 66 2.92 -9.52 1.21
CA ALA A 66 4.28 -9.96 1.54
C ALA A 66 4.27 -11.33 2.26
N GLN A 67 3.30 -11.56 3.15
CA GLN A 67 3.16 -12.82 3.87
C GLN A 67 2.80 -13.97 2.94
N ILE A 68 1.95 -13.72 1.93
CA ILE A 68 1.55 -14.74 0.97
C ILE A 68 2.66 -15.07 -0.02
N ALA A 69 3.46 -14.09 -0.40
CA ALA A 69 4.58 -14.25 -1.31
C ALA A 69 5.81 -14.90 -0.65
N TRP A 70 5.90 -14.90 0.68
CA TRP A 70 7.06 -15.42 1.41
C TRP A 70 7.35 -16.89 1.09
N HIS A 71 8.45 -17.15 0.39
CA HIS A 71 8.84 -18.47 -0.14
C HIS A 71 7.81 -19.14 -1.05
N HIS A 72 6.85 -18.38 -1.58
CA HIS A 72 5.94 -18.87 -2.59
C HIS A 72 6.60 -18.79 -3.98
N ALA A 73 6.46 -19.83 -4.78
CA ALA A 73 6.89 -19.78 -6.18
C ALA A 73 6.06 -18.73 -6.95
N ILE A 74 6.67 -18.10 -7.95
CA ILE A 74 5.94 -17.16 -8.82
C ILE A 74 5.13 -17.98 -9.82
N ASP A 75 3.86 -18.19 -9.51
CA ASP A 75 2.93 -18.98 -10.30
C ASP A 75 1.54 -18.31 -10.41
N GLN A 76 0.59 -19.02 -11.02
CA GLN A 76 -0.78 -18.52 -11.19
C GLN A 76 -1.52 -18.38 -9.85
N GLU A 77 -1.31 -19.31 -8.91
CA GLU A 77 -1.94 -19.26 -7.60
C GLU A 77 -1.52 -18.01 -6.83
N LEU A 78 -0.22 -17.71 -6.80
CA LEU A 78 0.29 -16.51 -6.14
C LEU A 78 -0.34 -15.24 -6.72
N ARG A 79 -0.44 -15.16 -8.05
CA ARG A 79 -1.08 -14.01 -8.73
C ARG A 79 -2.54 -13.87 -8.33
N GLU A 80 -3.29 -14.96 -8.27
CA GLU A 80 -4.70 -14.95 -7.91
C GLU A 80 -4.92 -14.51 -6.46
N ARG A 81 -4.08 -15.00 -5.54
CA ARG A 81 -4.13 -14.63 -4.12
C ARG A 81 -3.80 -13.16 -3.90
N ILE A 82 -2.75 -12.65 -4.53
CA ILE A 82 -2.41 -11.22 -4.48
C ILE A 82 -3.54 -10.37 -5.08
N ALA A 83 -4.14 -10.80 -6.19
CA ALA A 83 -5.27 -10.09 -6.80
C ALA A 83 -6.52 -10.07 -5.89
N GLU A 84 -6.78 -11.14 -5.14
CA GLU A 84 -7.85 -11.17 -4.14
C GLU A 84 -7.58 -10.17 -3.01
N ILE A 85 -6.36 -10.15 -2.48
CA ILE A 85 -5.95 -9.18 -1.44
C ILE A 85 -6.09 -7.75 -1.98
N GLY A 86 -5.67 -7.49 -3.22
CA GLY A 86 -5.80 -6.18 -3.87
C GLY A 86 -7.25 -5.70 -3.96
N ARG A 87 -8.19 -6.58 -4.33
CA ARG A 87 -9.64 -6.25 -4.35
C ARG A 87 -10.20 -5.96 -2.95
N LYS A 88 -9.69 -6.63 -1.91
CA LYS A 88 -10.07 -6.32 -0.52
C LYS A 88 -9.50 -4.97 -0.10
N ALA A 89 -8.25 -4.68 -0.46
CA ALA A 89 -7.58 -3.42 -0.18
C ALA A 89 -8.31 -2.24 -0.83
N GLU A 90 -8.67 -2.35 -2.11
CA GLU A 90 -9.46 -1.33 -2.83
C GLU A 90 -10.80 -1.05 -2.15
N LYS A 91 -11.54 -2.09 -1.76
CA LYS A 91 -12.81 -1.92 -1.02
C LYS A 91 -12.61 -1.25 0.34
N ALA A 92 -11.58 -1.63 1.08
CA ALA A 92 -11.27 -1.03 2.38
C ALA A 92 -10.90 0.44 2.24
N MET A 93 -10.09 0.78 1.24
CA MET A 93 -9.73 2.16 0.90
C MET A 93 -10.98 2.97 0.57
N LEU A 94 -11.83 2.49 -0.35
CA LEU A 94 -13.08 3.17 -0.75
C LEU A 94 -14.05 3.42 0.41
N ILE A 95 -14.08 2.54 1.42
CA ILE A 95 -14.91 2.76 2.63
C ILE A 95 -14.28 3.82 3.53
N ALA A 96 -12.95 3.87 3.59
CA ALA A 96 -12.22 4.81 4.41
C ALA A 96 -12.17 6.21 3.81
N THR A 97 -12.17 6.35 2.49
CA THR A 97 -11.93 7.62 1.77
C THR A 97 -13.17 8.08 1.02
#